data_AF-A0AA36EM47-F1
#
_entry.id   AF-A0AA36EM47-F1
#
_cell.length_a   1.000
_cell.length_b   1.000
_cell.length_c   1.000
_cell.angle_alpha   90.00
_cell.angle_beta   90.00
_cell.angle_gamma   90.00
#
_symmetry.space_group_name_H-M   'P 1'
#
loop_
_entity.id
_entity.type
_entity.pdbx_description
1 polymer ?
#
loop_
_entity_poly.entity_id
_entity_poly.type
_entity_poly.pdbx_seq_one_letter_code
_entity_poly.pdbx_strand_id
1 'polypeptide(L)'
;MHPCLSEFPSNNFYKGTLQNGVTINERQSTGIDFPWHVQIATCFYVQMGQEEISAIETSYLNRTVAANVEKIETTFLKSVVPSQIGVMTSYEGQRAYIVNYMQEMVASVDSFQGREKDYIILSCVRSNEHQVG
;
A
#
# COMPACT_ATOMS: atom_id res chain seq x y z
N MET A 1 2.81 15.04 0.05
CA MET A 1 2.66 13.93 -0.92
C MET A 1 2.83 14.46 -2.33
N HIS A 2 3.20 13.63 -3.31
CA HIS A 2 3.23 14.03 -4.73
C HIS A 2 1.85 14.58 -5.16
N PRO A 3 1.75 15.66 -5.96
CA PRO A 3 0.47 16.27 -6.32
C PRO A 3 -0.58 15.31 -6.92
N CYS A 4 -0.16 14.28 -7.65
CA CYS A 4 -1.10 13.27 -8.18
C CYS A 4 -1.75 12.41 -7.08
N LEU A 5 -1.11 12.26 -5.91
CA LEU A 5 -1.64 11.49 -4.79
C LEU A 5 -2.68 12.27 -3.98
N SER A 6 -2.59 13.61 -3.97
CA SER A 6 -3.51 14.48 -3.22
C SER A 6 -4.79 14.78 -3.99
N GLU A 7 -4.80 14.61 -5.31
CA GLU A 7 -5.94 14.93 -6.19
C GLU A 7 -7.22 14.19 -5.78
N PHE A 8 -7.16 12.85 -5.69
CA PHE A 8 -8.33 12.05 -5.32
C PHE A 8 -8.84 12.38 -3.90
N PRO A 9 -7.99 12.40 -2.85
CA PRO A 9 -8.45 12.79 -1.52
C PRO A 9 -8.99 14.23 -1.44
N SER A 10 -8.37 15.19 -2.13
CA SER A 10 -8.82 16.58 -2.16
C SER A 10 -10.25 16.67 -2.68
N ASN A 11 -10.53 16.06 -3.83
CA ASN A 11 -11.84 16.13 -4.47
C ASN A 11 -12.93 15.39 -3.68
N ASN A 12 -12.61 14.21 -3.14
CA ASN A 12 -13.61 13.36 -2.49
C ASN A 12 -13.89 13.71 -1.03
N PHE A 13 -12.89 14.19 -0.29
CA PHE A 13 -13.02 14.43 1.16
C PHE A 13 -12.91 15.91 1.56
N TYR A 14 -12.31 16.75 0.70
CA TYR A 14 -12.07 18.18 0.99
C TYR A 14 -12.67 19.11 -0.06
N LYS A 15 -13.62 18.64 -0.90
CA LYS A 15 -14.30 19.47 -1.92
C LYS A 15 -13.33 20.22 -2.86
N GLY A 16 -12.16 19.65 -3.12
CA GLY A 16 -11.14 20.25 -3.97
C GLY A 16 -10.36 21.41 -3.32
N THR A 17 -10.52 21.68 -2.02
CA THR A 17 -9.88 22.84 -1.38
C THR A 17 -8.47 22.55 -0.84
N LEU A 18 -8.01 21.29 -0.86
CA LEU A 18 -6.67 20.94 -0.38
C LEU A 18 -5.61 21.45 -1.37
N GLN A 19 -4.67 22.26 -0.89
CA GLN A 19 -3.59 22.83 -1.69
C GLN A 19 -2.31 22.00 -1.59
N ASN A 20 -1.54 21.97 -2.67
CA ASN A 20 -0.23 21.34 -2.71
C ASN A 20 0.85 22.31 -2.24
N GLY A 21 1.49 22.01 -1.11
CA GLY A 21 2.66 22.76 -0.62
C GLY A 21 3.99 22.31 -1.23
N VAL A 22 3.98 21.33 -2.14
CA VAL A 22 5.15 20.77 -2.83
C VAL A 22 4.82 20.53 -4.29
N THR A 23 5.83 20.60 -5.13
CA THR A 23 5.77 20.39 -6.59
C THR A 23 5.96 18.91 -6.96
N ILE A 24 5.70 18.59 -8.23
CA ILE A 24 5.99 17.28 -8.83
C ILE A 24 7.47 16.94 -8.69
N ASN A 25 8.36 17.87 -9.02
CA ASN A 25 9.82 17.67 -9.01
C ASN A 25 10.37 17.40 -7.61
N GLU A 26 9.80 18.02 -6.57
CA GLU A 26 10.19 17.77 -5.17
C GLU A 26 9.71 16.41 -4.62
N ARG A 27 8.95 15.65 -5.41
CA ARG A 27 8.42 14.34 -5.04
C ARG A 27 8.65 13.28 -6.13
N GLN A 28 9.63 13.49 -7.01
CA GLN A 28 10.05 12.47 -7.96
C GLN A 28 10.89 11.39 -7.27
N SER A 29 10.53 10.14 -7.51
CA SER A 29 11.33 8.98 -7.11
C SER A 29 12.43 8.73 -8.14
N THR A 30 13.69 8.95 -7.75
CA THR A 30 14.85 8.62 -8.60
C THR A 30 15.46 7.28 -8.22
N GLY A 31 15.82 6.46 -9.21
CA GLY A 31 16.61 5.25 -8.99
C GLY A 31 15.84 3.99 -8.61
N ILE A 32 14.51 4.03 -8.59
CA ILE A 32 13.67 2.84 -8.42
C ILE A 32 13.36 2.26 -9.80
N ASP A 33 13.80 1.02 -10.03
CA ASP A 33 13.39 0.21 -11.18
C ASP A 33 12.03 -0.44 -10.91
N PHE A 34 10.97 0.37 -11.01
CA PHE A 34 9.59 -0.07 -10.87
C PHE A 34 8.77 0.48 -12.04
N PRO A 35 7.84 -0.30 -12.60
CA PRO A 35 7.10 0.07 -13.81
C PRO A 35 6.00 1.09 -13.51
N TRP A 36 6.39 2.29 -13.06
CA TRP A 36 5.48 3.42 -12.92
C TRP A 36 4.93 3.79 -14.28
N HIS A 37 3.62 4.01 -14.39
CA HIS A 37 3.09 4.74 -15.53
C HIS A 37 3.70 6.15 -15.49
N VAL A 38 4.29 6.58 -16.60
CA VAL A 38 5.03 7.86 -16.69
C VAL A 38 4.15 8.99 -16.13
N GLN A 39 4.68 9.78 -15.18
CA GLN A 39 4.02 10.87 -14.42
C GLN A 39 3.08 10.46 -13.27
N ILE A 40 2.89 9.16 -12.99
CA ILE A 40 1.98 8.69 -11.94
C ILE A 40 2.77 8.04 -10.81
N ALA A 41 2.81 8.68 -9.64
CA ALA A 41 3.42 8.15 -8.41
C ALA A 41 2.53 7.11 -7.68
N THR A 42 1.59 6.49 -8.42
CA THR A 42 0.65 5.50 -7.90
C THR A 42 0.33 4.46 -8.98
N CYS A 43 0.01 3.25 -8.55
CA CYS A 43 -0.42 2.16 -9.41
C CYS A 43 -1.40 1.28 -8.63
N PHE A 44 -2.42 0.76 -9.32
CA PHE A 44 -3.31 -0.25 -8.76
C PHE A 44 -2.94 -1.62 -9.34
N TYR A 45 -2.32 -2.46 -8.52
CA TYR A 45 -1.90 -3.80 -8.94
C TYR A 45 -3.06 -4.79 -8.79
N VAL A 46 -3.79 -5.03 -9.88
CA VAL A 46 -4.97 -5.90 -9.91
C VAL A 46 -4.58 -7.35 -9.62
N GLN A 47 -5.29 -7.99 -8.69
CA GLN A 47 -5.10 -9.39 -8.30
C GLN A 47 -6.44 -10.08 -8.10
N MET A 48 -6.54 -11.33 -8.56
CA MET A 48 -7.77 -12.14 -8.51
C MET A 48 -7.66 -13.30 -7.51
N GLY A 49 -6.78 -13.18 -6.51
CA GLY A 49 -6.63 -14.18 -5.46
C GLY A 49 -7.88 -14.26 -4.59
N GLN A 50 -8.20 -15.45 -4.09
CA GLN A 50 -9.34 -15.67 -3.21
C GLN A 50 -9.00 -15.30 -1.75
N GLU A 51 -9.96 -14.71 -1.05
CA GLU A 51 -9.84 -14.46 0.40
C GLU A 51 -10.05 -15.74 1.22
N GLU A 52 -9.37 -15.82 2.36
CA GLU A 52 -9.50 -16.89 3.36
C GLU A 52 -9.89 -16.27 4.71
N ILE A 53 -10.69 -16.99 5.51
CA ILE A 53 -10.85 -16.66 6.93
C ILE A 53 -9.53 -16.96 7.62
N SER A 54 -9.00 -15.99 8.35
CA SER A 54 -7.73 -16.13 9.05
C SER A 54 -7.89 -16.95 10.34
N ALA A 55 -6.78 -17.35 10.96
CA ALA A 55 -6.80 -17.99 12.29
C ALA A 55 -7.42 -17.09 13.38
N ILE A 56 -7.51 -15.78 13.11
CA ILE A 56 -8.36 -14.85 13.85
C ILE A 56 -9.74 -14.92 13.19
N GLU A 57 -10.67 -15.65 13.81
CA GLU A 57 -11.95 -16.06 13.20
C GLU A 57 -12.81 -14.90 12.64
N THR A 58 -12.56 -13.66 13.08
CA THR A 58 -13.27 -12.46 12.64
C THR A 58 -12.51 -11.63 11.60
N SER A 59 -11.43 -12.16 11.01
CA SER A 59 -10.61 -11.45 10.03
C SER A 59 -10.28 -12.29 8.81
N TYR A 60 -9.90 -11.63 7.72
CA TYR A 60 -9.59 -12.22 6.44
C TYR A 60 -8.10 -12.09 6.11
N LEU A 61 -7.61 -12.96 5.24
CA LEU A 61 -6.32 -12.86 4.59
C LEU A 61 -6.43 -13.23 3.10
N ASN A 62 -5.44 -12.88 2.31
CA ASN A 62 -5.32 -13.25 0.92
C ASN A 62 -3.84 -13.50 0.59
N ARG A 63 -3.50 -14.78 0.39
CA ARG A 63 -2.11 -15.22 0.19
C ARG A 63 -1.52 -14.70 -1.10
N THR A 64 -2.32 -14.64 -2.16
CA THR A 64 -1.88 -14.09 -3.45
C THR A 64 -1.51 -12.62 -3.30
N VAL A 65 -2.34 -11.84 -2.60
CA VAL A 65 -2.04 -10.43 -2.33
C VAL A 65 -0.77 -10.30 -1.49
N ALA A 66 -0.59 -11.11 -0.44
CA ALA A 66 0.61 -11.08 0.40
C ALA A 66 1.89 -11.42 -0.39
N ALA A 67 1.84 -12.42 -1.28
CA ALA A 67 2.98 -12.76 -2.14
C ALA A 67 3.37 -11.62 -3.10
N ASN A 68 2.39 -10.82 -3.56
CA ASN A 68 2.70 -9.67 -4.40
C ASN A 68 3.19 -8.46 -3.61
N VAL A 69 2.71 -8.27 -2.38
CA VAL A 69 3.27 -7.27 -1.45
C VAL A 69 4.76 -7.55 -1.24
N GLU A 70 5.14 -8.80 -1.00
CA GLU A 70 6.55 -9.20 -0.86
C GLU A 70 7.36 -8.92 -2.13
N LYS A 71 6.87 -9.31 -3.32
CA LYS A 71 7.56 -8.98 -4.59
C LYS A 71 7.77 -7.49 -4.82
N ILE A 72 6.78 -6.67 -4.48
CA ILE A 72 6.86 -5.21 -4.64
C ILE A 72 7.86 -4.64 -3.63
N GLU A 73 7.78 -5.06 -2.36
CA GLU A 73 8.72 -4.61 -1.33
C GLU A 73 10.16 -5.01 -1.66
N THR A 74 10.40 -6.28 -2.02
CA THR A 74 11.72 -6.77 -2.47
C THR A 74 12.25 -5.99 -3.66
N THR A 75 11.37 -5.49 -4.54
CA THR A 75 11.77 -4.62 -5.65
C THR A 75 12.19 -3.24 -5.16
N PHE A 76 11.44 -2.64 -4.24
CA PHE A 76 11.79 -1.34 -3.64
C PHE A 76 13.08 -1.41 -2.82
N LEU A 77 13.29 -2.48 -2.06
CA LEU A 77 14.48 -2.68 -1.23
C LEU A 77 15.81 -2.71 -2.02
N LYS A 78 15.76 -2.84 -3.36
CA LYS A 78 16.95 -2.69 -4.22
C LYS A 78 17.51 -1.26 -4.22
N SER A 79 16.66 -0.26 -3.96
CA SER A 79 17.03 1.17 -4.08
C SER A 79 16.47 2.06 -2.97
N VAL A 80 15.68 1.51 -2.04
CA VAL A 80 14.96 2.23 -0.99
C VAL A 80 15.28 1.60 0.36
N VAL A 81 15.54 2.42 1.39
CA VAL A 81 15.80 1.87 2.72
C VAL A 81 14.49 1.36 3.36
N PRO A 82 14.52 0.27 4.15
CA PRO A 82 13.30 -0.31 4.74
C PRO A 82 12.43 0.69 5.50
N SER A 83 13.04 1.65 6.22
CA SER A 83 12.33 2.65 7.00
C SER A 83 11.48 3.62 6.17
N GLN A 84 11.72 3.72 4.85
CA GLN A 84 10.96 4.55 3.92
C GLN A 84 9.73 3.84 3.33
N ILE A 85 9.58 2.52 3.57
CA ILE A 85 8.50 1.69 3.03
C ILE A 85 7.50 1.39 4.15
N GLY A 86 6.20 1.39 3.83
CA GLY A 86 5.14 0.94 4.72
C GLY A 86 4.15 0.03 4.00
N VAL A 87 3.71 -1.02 4.69
CA VAL A 87 2.66 -1.92 4.20
C VAL A 87 1.40 -1.71 5.01
N MET A 88 0.30 -1.39 4.33
CA MET A 88 -1.01 -1.13 4.94
C MET A 88 -2.01 -2.23 4.57
N THR A 89 -2.84 -2.63 5.53
CA THR A 89 -4.00 -3.49 5.27
C THR A 89 -5.10 -3.19 6.28
N SER A 90 -6.36 -3.41 5.89
CA SER A 90 -7.53 -3.22 6.75
C SER A 90 -7.88 -4.44 7.61
N TYR A 91 -7.18 -5.57 7.43
CA TYR A 91 -7.49 -6.84 8.09
C TYR A 91 -6.34 -7.31 8.97
N GLU A 92 -6.62 -7.56 10.24
CA GLU A 92 -5.64 -8.04 11.22
C GLU A 92 -5.04 -9.40 10.82
N GLY A 93 -5.87 -10.29 10.27
CA GLY A 93 -5.46 -11.58 9.73
C GLY A 93 -4.44 -11.47 8.60
N GLN A 94 -4.65 -10.53 7.67
CA GLN A 94 -3.70 -10.25 6.59
C GLN A 94 -2.41 -9.65 7.14
N ARG A 95 -2.52 -8.74 8.11
CA ARG A 95 -1.36 -8.15 8.78
C ARG A 95 -0.50 -9.22 9.43
N ALA A 96 -1.09 -10.07 10.27
CA ALA A 96 -0.40 -11.15 10.96
C ALA A 96 0.24 -12.11 9.95
N TYR A 97 -0.47 -12.42 8.86
CA TYR A 97 0.05 -13.26 7.78
C TYR A 97 1.28 -12.65 7.11
N ILE A 98 1.20 -11.37 6.70
CA ILE A 98 2.31 -10.64 6.06
C ILE A 98 3.54 -10.59 6.98
N VAL A 99 3.37 -10.24 8.25
CA VAL A 99 4.47 -10.17 9.22
C VAL A 99 5.17 -11.54 9.37
N ASN A 100 4.39 -12.62 9.46
CA ASN A 100 4.93 -13.97 9.57
C ASN A 100 5.58 -14.46 8.27
N TYR A 101 5.01 -14.09 7.12
CA TYR A 101 5.47 -14.50 5.80
C TYR A 101 6.78 -13.82 5.40
N MET A 102 6.94 -12.55 5.78
CA MET A 102 8.05 -11.68 5.34
C MET A 102 9.17 -11.52 6.37
N GLN A 103 9.10 -12.25 7.49
CA GLN A 103 10.10 -12.36 8.57
C GLN A 103 11.16 -11.24 8.59
N GLU A 104 10.83 -10.13 9.26
CA GLU A 104 11.67 -8.93 9.48
C GLU A 104 11.73 -7.85 8.38
N MET A 105 11.22 -8.08 7.16
CA MET A 105 11.29 -7.04 6.10
C MET A 105 10.28 -5.89 6.27
N VAL A 106 9.26 -6.06 7.12
CA VAL A 106 8.18 -5.07 7.25
C VAL A 106 8.47 -4.04 8.33
N ALA A 107 8.78 -2.81 7.92
CA ALA A 107 9.08 -1.70 8.83
C ALA A 107 7.88 -1.30 9.72
N SER A 108 6.65 -1.66 9.35
CA SER A 108 5.46 -1.74 10.22
C SER A 108 4.24 -2.15 9.40
N VAL A 109 3.51 -3.21 9.78
CA VAL A 109 2.11 -3.36 9.39
C VAL A 109 1.28 -2.87 10.56
N ASP A 110 0.73 -1.67 10.47
CA ASP A 110 0.13 -1.01 11.62
C ASP A 110 -0.90 0.02 11.16
N SER A 111 -1.77 0.48 12.06
CA SER A 111 -2.71 1.57 11.78
C SER A 111 -1.94 2.89 11.56
N PHE A 112 -1.77 3.33 10.31
CA PHE A 112 -0.97 4.52 9.93
C PHE A 112 -1.66 5.88 10.18
N GLN A 113 -2.53 6.00 11.18
CA GLN A 113 -3.08 7.32 11.49
C GLN A 113 -1.97 8.22 12.05
N GLY A 114 -1.65 9.30 11.33
CA GLY A 114 -0.66 10.31 11.73
C GLY A 114 0.80 9.95 11.47
N ARG A 115 1.09 8.89 10.69
CA ARG A 115 2.47 8.54 10.26
C ARG A 115 2.58 8.66 8.74
N GLU A 116 3.78 8.99 8.27
CA GLU A 116 4.11 9.07 6.85
C GLU A 116 5.29 8.15 6.48
N LYS A 117 5.32 7.74 5.21
CA LYS A 117 6.38 6.98 4.55
C LYS A 117 6.55 7.52 3.15
N ASP A 118 7.72 7.32 2.55
CA ASP A 118 7.95 7.72 1.17
C ASP A 118 7.20 6.80 0.19
N TYR A 119 7.10 5.50 0.53
CA TYR A 119 6.37 4.50 -0.25
C TYR A 119 5.38 3.74 0.62
N ILE A 120 4.14 3.61 0.13
CA ILE A 120 3.08 2.84 0.77
C ILE A 120 2.60 1.75 -0.17
N ILE A 121 2.55 0.51 0.32
CA ILE A 121 1.92 -0.63 -0.35
C ILE A 121 0.60 -0.91 0.37
N LEU A 122 -0.52 -0.67 -0.30
CA LEU A 122 -1.85 -0.94 0.25
C LEU A 122 -2.35 -2.33 -0.19
N SER A 123 -2.52 -3.24 0.76
CA SER A 123 -3.04 -4.58 0.58
C SER A 123 -4.56 -4.62 0.78
N CYS A 124 -5.28 -4.63 -0.34
CA CYS A 124 -6.72 -4.89 -0.39
C CYS A 124 -6.96 -6.41 -0.39
N VAL A 125 -7.66 -6.93 0.63
CA VAL A 125 -7.74 -8.37 0.90
C VAL A 125 -8.97 -9.02 0.28
N ARG A 126 -10.09 -8.30 0.27
CA ARG A 126 -11.39 -8.84 -0.11
C ARG A 126 -11.47 -9.09 -1.60
N SER A 127 -11.99 -10.26 -1.95
CA SER A 127 -12.20 -10.77 -3.29
C SER A 127 -13.47 -11.65 -3.28
N ASN A 128 -14.62 -11.01 -3.10
CA ASN A 128 -15.93 -11.65 -3.16
C ASN A 128 -16.97 -10.72 -3.77
N GLU A 129 -18.08 -11.29 -4.23
CA GLU A 129 -19.18 -10.55 -4.87
C GLU A 129 -20.10 -9.83 -3.86
N HIS A 130 -19.95 -10.11 -2.56
CA HIS A 130 -20.81 -9.50 -1.56
C HIS A 130 -20.34 -8.08 -1.26
N GLN A 131 -21.16 -7.10 -1.63
CA GLN A 131 -21.03 -5.74 -1.13
C GLN A 131 -21.14 -5.77 0.40
N VAL A 132 -20.07 -5.37 1.09
CA VAL A 132 -20.15 -5.01 2.49
C VAL A 132 -20.89 -3.68 2.53
N GLY A 133 -22.17 -3.72 2.89
CA GLY A 133 -22.99 -2.54 3.17
C GLY A 133 -22.62 -1.89 4.49
#